data_AF-A0A820MV11-F1
#
_entry.id   AF-A0A820MV11-F1
#
_cell.length_a   1.000
_cell.length_b   1.000
_cell.length_c   1.000
_cell.angle_alpha   90.00
_cell.angle_beta   90.00
_cell.angle_gamma   90.00
#
_symmetry.space_group_name_H-M   'P 1'
#
loop_
_entity.id
_entity.type
_entity.pdbx_description
1 polymer ?
#
loop_
_entity_poly.entity_id
_entity_poly.type
_entity_poly.pdbx_seq_one_letter_code
_entity_poly.pdbx_strand_id
1 'polypeptide(L)'
;TPALRANQDEIAKSAAVAHKDNDFVYHERLPDSKSLETILAQPIAKPLPVTFPLTHDFRDLFASLVPIALNNALAAFSSKRAEIMNLEVNRLREATNVLNSFLASLNLPAAIEDSGGRQIPPSLIEKANEIKRQGGISTLEKMVNELPTSLNRN
;
A
#
# COMPACT_ATOMS: atom_id res chain seq x y z
N THR A 1 39.01 -44.46 -15.36
CA THR A 1 37.94 -45.31 -15.94
C THR A 1 38.46 -45.92 -17.24
N PRO A 2 37.92 -47.06 -17.70
CA PRO A 2 38.34 -47.70 -18.96
C PRO A 2 38.28 -46.74 -20.17
N ALA A 3 37.32 -45.81 -20.20
CA ALA A 3 37.21 -44.78 -21.23
C ALA A 3 38.42 -43.83 -21.31
N LEU A 4 39.01 -43.45 -20.17
CA LEU A 4 40.20 -42.59 -20.16
C LEU A 4 41.43 -43.33 -20.73
N ARG A 5 41.54 -44.64 -20.48
CA ARG A 5 42.63 -45.47 -21.02
C ARG A 5 42.53 -45.59 -22.53
N ALA A 6 41.33 -45.83 -23.06
CA ALA A 6 41.11 -45.89 -24.50
C ALA A 6 41.52 -44.58 -25.22
N ASN A 7 41.15 -43.43 -24.65
CA ASN A 7 41.55 -42.13 -25.21
C ASN A 7 43.07 -41.92 -25.14
N GLN A 8 43.73 -42.38 -24.07
CA GLN A 8 45.20 -42.30 -23.95
C GLN A 8 45.89 -43.16 -25.01
N ASP A 9 45.40 -44.37 -25.25
CA ASP A 9 45.94 -45.28 -26.26
C ASP A 9 45.77 -44.69 -27.67
N GLU A 10 44.63 -44.05 -27.95
CA GLU A 10 44.37 -43.37 -29.23
C GLU A 10 45.31 -42.16 -29.43
N ILE A 11 45.47 -41.31 -28.41
CA ILE A 11 46.41 -40.18 -28.44
C ILE A 11 47.83 -40.68 -28.68
N ALA A 12 48.27 -41.72 -27.97
CA ALA A 12 49.61 -42.29 -28.12
C ALA A 12 49.85 -42.85 -29.54
N LYS A 13 48.85 -43.53 -30.10
CA LYS A 13 48.90 -44.05 -31.48
C LYS A 13 49.00 -42.92 -32.50
N SER A 14 48.16 -41.87 -32.37
CA SER A 14 48.18 -40.71 -33.27
C SER A 14 49.53 -39.98 -33.18
N ALA A 15 50.06 -39.78 -31.97
CA ALA A 15 51.37 -39.16 -31.77
C ALA A 15 52.52 -39.97 -32.39
N ALA A 16 52.51 -41.30 -32.27
CA ALA A 16 53.55 -42.15 -32.84
C ALA A 16 53.57 -42.09 -34.39
N VAL A 17 52.39 -42.03 -35.02
CA VAL A 17 52.29 -41.85 -36.48
C VAL A 17 52.80 -40.47 -36.90
N ALA A 18 52.38 -39.41 -36.22
CA ALA A 18 52.83 -38.04 -36.51
C ALA A 18 54.35 -37.88 -36.35
N HIS A 19 54.95 -38.48 -35.32
CA HIS A 19 56.40 -38.43 -35.10
C HIS A 19 57.16 -39.16 -36.21
N LYS A 20 56.67 -40.34 -36.63
CA LYS A 20 57.27 -41.09 -37.73
C LYS A 20 57.25 -40.27 -39.02
N ASP A 21 56.11 -39.70 -39.40
CA ASP A 21 56.02 -38.93 -40.65
C ASP A 21 56.88 -37.65 -40.58
N ASN A 22 56.99 -37.03 -39.41
CA ASN A 22 57.87 -35.89 -39.22
C ASN A 22 59.36 -36.26 -39.35
N ASP A 23 59.79 -37.40 -38.81
CA ASP A 23 61.18 -37.86 -38.90
C ASP A 23 61.61 -38.29 -40.31
N PHE A 24 60.69 -38.85 -41.10
CA PHE A 24 61.02 -39.39 -42.43
C PHE A 24 60.72 -38.43 -43.58
N VAL A 25 59.74 -37.53 -43.43
CA VAL A 25 59.23 -36.69 -44.53
C VAL A 25 59.37 -35.21 -44.21
N TYR A 26 58.75 -34.72 -43.14
CA TYR A 26 58.52 -33.28 -42.97
C TYR A 26 59.66 -32.51 -42.27
N HIS A 27 60.39 -33.15 -41.37
CA HIS A 27 61.49 -32.58 -40.57
C HIS A 27 61.14 -31.23 -39.90
N GLU A 28 59.89 -31.04 -39.50
CA GLU A 28 59.42 -29.81 -38.88
C GLU A 28 59.92 -29.71 -37.45
N ARG A 29 60.34 -28.50 -37.04
CA ARG A 29 60.77 -28.23 -35.68
C ARG A 29 59.56 -28.13 -34.76
N LEU A 30 59.55 -28.93 -33.70
CA LEU A 30 58.52 -28.87 -32.66
C LEU A 30 58.53 -27.49 -31.96
N PRO A 31 57.39 -26.75 -31.98
CA PRO A 31 57.27 -25.49 -31.28
C PRO A 31 57.21 -25.68 -29.77
N ASP A 32 57.58 -24.64 -29.00
CA ASP A 32 57.38 -24.66 -27.54
C ASP A 32 55.88 -24.53 -27.22
N SER A 33 55.43 -25.22 -26.19
CA SER A 33 54.06 -25.22 -25.70
C SER A 33 53.47 -23.81 -25.48
N LYS A 34 54.31 -22.85 -25.08
CA LYS A 34 53.92 -21.45 -24.84
C LYS A 34 53.76 -20.61 -26.11
N SER A 35 54.30 -21.09 -27.22
CA SER A 35 54.21 -20.42 -28.53
C SER A 35 52.98 -20.85 -29.33
N LEU A 36 52.25 -21.87 -28.85
CA LEU A 36 50.99 -22.32 -29.44
C LEU A 36 49.86 -21.32 -29.14
N GLU A 37 48.99 -21.12 -30.12
CA GLU A 37 47.79 -20.30 -29.94
C GLU A 37 46.82 -20.94 -28.94
N THR A 38 46.22 -20.12 -28.08
CA THR A 38 45.22 -20.58 -27.11
C THR A 38 43.96 -21.06 -27.84
N ILE A 39 43.53 -22.29 -27.52
CA ILE A 39 42.27 -22.84 -28.03
C ILE A 39 41.11 -22.05 -27.41
N LEU A 40 40.29 -21.39 -28.24
CA LEU A 40 39.12 -20.64 -27.80
C LEU A 40 38.01 -21.60 -27.37
N ALA A 41 37.52 -21.42 -26.13
CA ALA A 41 36.34 -22.14 -25.65
C ALA A 41 35.06 -21.41 -26.08
N GLN A 42 34.11 -22.14 -26.65
CA GLN A 42 32.80 -21.60 -27.02
C GLN A 42 31.75 -22.00 -25.97
N PRO A 43 31.03 -21.04 -25.35
CA PRO A 43 30.01 -21.36 -24.36
C PRO A 43 28.82 -22.04 -25.04
N ILE A 44 28.50 -23.26 -24.58
CA ILE A 44 27.41 -24.08 -25.13
C ILE A 44 26.06 -23.85 -24.46
N ALA A 45 26.02 -23.05 -23.39
CA ALA A 45 24.81 -22.79 -22.62
C ALA A 45 24.78 -21.36 -22.09
N LYS A 46 23.56 -20.86 -21.90
CA LYS A 46 23.29 -19.60 -21.21
C LYS A 46 22.42 -19.89 -19.98
N PRO A 47 22.60 -19.15 -18.87
CA PRO A 47 21.69 -19.26 -17.73
C PRO A 47 20.29 -18.82 -18.15
N LEU A 48 19.28 -19.61 -17.80
CA LEU A 48 17.89 -19.23 -18.03
C LEU A 48 17.42 -18.27 -16.93
N PRO A 49 16.74 -17.17 -17.28
CA PRO A 49 16.13 -16.30 -16.30
C PRO A 49 15.00 -17.04 -15.59
N VAL A 50 14.98 -16.97 -14.26
CA VAL A 50 13.93 -17.57 -13.45
C VAL A 50 12.71 -16.65 -13.47
N THR A 51 11.63 -17.09 -14.08
CA THR A 51 10.34 -16.41 -14.07
C THR A 51 9.34 -17.22 -13.27
N PHE A 52 8.54 -16.56 -12.44
CA PHE A 52 7.44 -17.20 -11.73
C PHE A 52 6.14 -17.08 -12.54
N PRO A 53 5.27 -18.11 -12.51
CA PRO A 53 5.42 -19.38 -11.79
C PRO A 53 6.36 -20.37 -12.51
N LEU A 54 7.03 -21.24 -11.73
CA LEU A 54 7.99 -22.23 -12.25
C LEU A 54 7.32 -23.46 -12.87
N THR A 55 6.02 -23.66 -12.59
CA THR A 55 5.24 -24.80 -13.06
C THR A 55 4.18 -24.34 -14.05
N HIS A 56 3.89 -25.20 -15.04
CA HIS A 56 2.90 -24.91 -16.09
C HIS A 56 1.47 -24.74 -15.55
N ASP A 57 1.11 -25.50 -14.50
CA ASP A 57 -0.23 -25.51 -13.90
C ASP A 57 -0.25 -24.85 -12.52
N PHE A 58 0.41 -23.70 -12.37
CA PHE A 58 0.39 -22.97 -11.11
C PHE A 58 -0.99 -22.36 -10.84
N ARG A 59 -1.56 -22.70 -9.68
CA ARG A 59 -2.78 -22.09 -9.16
C ARG A 59 -2.45 -21.34 -7.87
N ASP A 60 -2.69 -20.03 -7.88
CA ASP A 60 -2.59 -19.22 -6.67
C ASP A 60 -3.79 -19.48 -5.75
N LEU A 61 -3.52 -20.02 -4.56
CA LEU A 61 -4.53 -20.27 -3.52
C LEU A 61 -5.00 -18.97 -2.86
N PHE A 62 -4.24 -17.88 -3.00
CA PHE A 62 -4.49 -16.58 -2.37
C PHE A 62 -4.89 -15.52 -3.39
N ALA A 63 -5.32 -15.90 -4.60
CA ALA A 63 -5.73 -14.94 -5.63
C ALA A 63 -6.88 -14.01 -5.19
N SER A 64 -7.71 -14.45 -4.23
CA SER A 64 -8.78 -13.64 -3.63
C SER A 64 -8.33 -12.80 -2.44
N LEU A 65 -7.10 -13.00 -1.95
CA LEU A 65 -6.57 -12.27 -0.81
C LEU A 65 -6.19 -10.85 -1.25
N VAL A 66 -6.71 -9.87 -0.52
CA VAL A 66 -6.37 -8.47 -0.76
C VAL A 66 -4.93 -8.21 -0.29
N PRO A 67 -4.07 -7.59 -1.12
CA PRO A 67 -2.73 -7.23 -0.72
C PRO A 67 -2.71 -6.32 0.52
N ILE A 68 -1.79 -6.57 1.45
CA ILE A 68 -1.64 -5.77 2.68
C ILE A 68 -1.41 -4.29 2.35
N ALA A 69 -0.67 -3.99 1.28
CA ALA A 69 -0.46 -2.62 0.81
C ALA A 69 -1.78 -1.91 0.48
N LEU A 70 -2.73 -2.62 -0.15
CA LEU A 70 -4.05 -2.07 -0.46
C LEU A 70 -4.87 -1.88 0.82
N ASN A 71 -4.85 -2.85 1.73
CA ASN A 71 -5.54 -2.73 3.01
C ASN A 71 -5.04 -1.53 3.84
N ASN A 72 -3.72 -1.35 3.91
CA ASN A 72 -3.11 -0.22 4.60
C ASN A 72 -3.47 1.12 3.94
N ALA A 73 -3.47 1.17 2.61
CA ALA A 73 -3.90 2.36 1.86
C ALA A 73 -5.38 2.70 2.12
N LEU A 74 -6.26 1.70 2.15
CA LEU A 74 -7.68 1.88 2.47
C LEU A 74 -7.90 2.35 3.91
N ALA A 75 -7.17 1.80 4.87
CA ALA A 75 -7.22 2.24 6.26
C ALA A 75 -6.77 3.70 6.40
N ALA A 76 -5.65 4.07 5.77
CA ALA A 76 -5.16 5.44 5.74
C ALA A 76 -6.16 6.40 5.08
N PHE A 77 -6.76 6.00 3.94
CA PHE A 77 -7.79 6.76 3.26
C PHE A 77 -9.02 6.99 4.14
N SER A 78 -9.53 5.93 4.80
CA SER A 78 -10.69 6.02 5.70
C SER A 78 -10.42 6.97 6.87
N SER A 79 -9.23 6.87 7.46
CA SER A 79 -8.79 7.76 8.54
C SER A 79 -8.73 9.22 8.07
N LYS A 80 -8.10 9.49 6.92
CA LYS A 80 -8.01 10.86 6.38
C LYS A 80 -9.37 11.42 6.00
N ARG A 81 -10.26 10.60 5.44
CA ARG A 81 -11.64 11.00 5.13
C ARG A 81 -12.40 11.40 6.39
N ALA A 82 -12.30 10.60 7.46
CA ALA A 82 -12.94 10.92 8.74
C ALA A 82 -12.38 12.21 9.36
N GLU A 83 -11.06 12.39 9.29
CA GLU A 83 -10.39 13.61 9.75
C GLU A 83 -10.93 14.86 9.03
N ILE A 84 -10.97 14.84 7.69
CA ILE A 84 -11.47 15.96 6.88
C ILE A 84 -12.94 16.23 7.19
N MET A 85 -13.77 15.19 7.23
CA MET A 85 -15.19 15.33 7.53
C MET A 85 -15.40 15.96 8.92
N ASN A 86 -14.69 15.47 9.94
CA ASN A 86 -14.81 16.00 11.30
C ASN A 86 -14.32 17.45 11.38
N LEU A 87 -13.24 17.80 10.68
CA LEU A 87 -12.75 19.16 10.61
C LEU A 87 -13.79 20.11 10.02
N GLU A 88 -14.39 19.77 8.88
CA GLU A 88 -15.39 20.60 8.22
C GLU A 88 -16.68 20.70 9.05
N VAL A 89 -17.13 19.60 9.66
CA VAL A 89 -18.28 19.62 10.58
C VAL A 89 -18.01 20.52 11.78
N ASN A 90 -16.82 20.45 12.38
CA ASN A 90 -16.46 21.30 13.50
C ASN A 90 -16.38 22.77 13.08
N ARG A 91 -15.81 23.07 11.91
CA ARG A 91 -15.77 24.42 11.36
C ARG A 91 -17.16 25.00 11.14
N LEU A 92 -18.09 24.23 10.59
CA LEU A 92 -19.48 24.65 10.40
C LEU A 92 -20.19 24.89 11.74
N ARG A 93 -19.97 24.02 12.73
CA ARG A 93 -20.52 24.19 14.09
C ARG A 93 -19.99 25.45 14.75
N GLU A 94 -18.69 25.70 14.66
CA GLU A 94 -18.05 26.88 15.22
C GLU A 94 -18.56 28.16 14.54
N ALA A 95 -18.60 28.20 13.21
CA ALA A 95 -19.15 29.34 12.47
C ALA A 95 -20.61 29.62 12.83
N THR A 96 -21.43 28.56 12.97
CA THR A 96 -22.83 28.69 13.39
C THR A 96 -22.93 29.23 14.82
N ASN A 97 -22.09 28.77 15.74
CA ASN A 97 -22.07 29.24 17.11
C ASN A 97 -21.64 30.71 17.21
N VAL A 98 -20.62 31.13 16.44
CA VAL A 98 -20.18 32.52 16.36
C VAL A 98 -21.30 33.40 15.80
N LEU A 99 -21.94 32.99 14.71
CA LEU A 99 -23.06 33.73 14.12
C LEU A 99 -24.24 33.86 15.10
N ASN A 100 -24.64 32.77 15.76
CA ASN A 100 -25.72 32.79 16.74
C ASN A 100 -25.40 33.72 17.92
N SER A 101 -24.14 33.70 18.40
CA SER A 101 -23.69 34.58 19.48
C SER A 101 -23.71 36.05 19.05
N PHE A 102 -23.28 36.33 17.81
CA PHE A 102 -23.32 37.67 17.24
C PHE A 102 -24.76 38.19 17.07
N LEU A 103 -25.65 37.37 16.51
CA LEU A 103 -27.07 37.71 16.37
C LEU A 103 -27.73 37.96 17.74
N ALA A 104 -27.44 37.12 18.74
CA ALA A 104 -27.94 37.32 20.10
C ALA A 104 -27.43 38.63 20.72
N SER A 105 -26.16 39.00 20.50
CA SER A 105 -25.58 40.25 20.98
C SER A 105 -26.23 41.50 20.37
N LEU A 106 -26.75 41.37 19.15
CA LEU A 106 -27.51 42.42 18.45
C LEU A 106 -29.02 42.33 18.71
N ASN A 107 -29.45 41.42 19.58
CA ASN A 107 -30.85 41.09 19.84
C ASN A 107 -31.64 40.74 18.56
N LEU A 108 -30.99 40.14 17.55
CA LEU A 108 -31.62 39.74 16.30
C LEU A 108 -32.07 38.28 16.35
N PRO A 109 -33.23 37.93 15.73
CA PRO A 109 -34.14 38.79 14.97
C PRO A 109 -35.19 39.54 15.80
N ALA A 110 -35.20 39.38 17.13
CA ALA A 110 -36.19 40.00 18.01
C ALA A 110 -36.29 41.53 17.86
N ALA A 111 -35.17 42.22 17.64
CA ALA A 111 -35.10 43.67 17.48
C ALA A 111 -35.79 44.19 16.21
N ILE A 112 -35.94 43.39 15.16
CA ILE A 112 -36.66 43.79 13.93
C ILE A 112 -38.12 43.31 13.94
N GLU A 113 -38.45 42.29 14.72
CA GLU A 113 -39.80 41.75 14.83
C GLU A 113 -40.66 42.52 15.84
N ASP A 114 -40.03 43.20 16.81
CA ASP A 114 -40.74 43.98 17.81
C ASP A 114 -41.31 45.28 17.20
N SER A 115 -42.54 45.18 16.71
CA SER A 115 -43.27 46.25 16.04
C SER A 115 -44.02 47.18 17.01
N GLY A 116 -43.73 47.14 18.31
CA GLY A 116 -44.39 48.05 19.26
C GLY A 116 -44.15 47.82 20.77
N GLY A 117 -43.15 47.05 21.20
CA GLY A 117 -42.71 46.88 22.59
C GLY A 117 -43.68 46.14 23.51
N ARG A 118 -44.81 45.64 22.98
CA ARG A 118 -45.94 45.13 23.78
C ARG A 118 -46.22 43.65 23.61
N GLN A 119 -45.62 43.00 22.62
CA GLN A 119 -45.83 41.59 22.30
C GLN A 119 -44.50 40.85 22.24
N ILE A 120 -44.48 39.60 22.71
CA ILE A 120 -43.29 38.75 22.64
C ILE A 120 -42.98 38.48 21.16
N PRO A 121 -41.72 38.67 20.70
CA PRO A 121 -41.35 38.45 19.30
C PRO A 121 -41.69 37.03 18.81
N PRO A 122 -42.22 36.88 17.58
CA PRO A 122 -42.56 35.58 16.99
C PRO A 122 -41.41 34.57 17.02
N SER A 123 -40.17 34.99 16.74
CA SER A 123 -38.99 34.14 16.79
C SER A 123 -38.72 33.51 18.17
N LEU A 124 -39.04 34.23 19.25
CA LEU A 124 -38.88 33.71 20.61
C LEU A 124 -39.97 32.69 20.95
N ILE A 125 -41.20 32.92 20.48
CA ILE A 125 -42.33 31.99 20.63
C ILE A 125 -42.04 30.69 19.88
N GLU A 126 -41.53 30.76 18.66
CA GLU A 126 -41.17 29.59 17.86
C GLU A 126 -40.09 28.76 18.55
N LYS A 127 -39.00 29.40 19.00
CA LYS A 127 -37.93 28.72 19.78
C LYS A 127 -38.47 28.10 21.07
N ALA A 128 -39.36 28.78 21.78
CA ALA A 128 -39.96 28.25 23.00
C ALA A 128 -40.84 27.01 22.74
N ASN A 129 -41.62 27.03 21.65
CA ASN A 129 -42.42 25.89 21.22
C ASN A 129 -41.54 24.71 20.78
N GLU A 130 -40.43 24.98 20.10
CA GLU A 130 -39.46 23.95 19.73
C GLU A 130 -38.86 23.26 20.96
N ILE A 131 -38.42 24.03 21.96
CA ILE A 131 -37.90 23.49 23.23
C ILE A 131 -38.95 22.62 23.92
N LYS A 132 -40.21 23.08 23.97
CA LYS A 132 -41.32 22.28 24.54
C LYS A 132 -41.55 20.97 23.77
N ARG A 133 -41.50 21.01 22.44
CA ARG A 133 -41.64 19.82 21.58
C ARG A 133 -40.53 18.80 21.80
N GLN A 134 -39.31 19.27 22.06
CA GLN A 134 -38.16 18.42 22.38
C GLN A 134 -38.19 17.83 23.81
N GLY A 135 -39.29 18.01 24.55
CA GLY A 135 -39.46 17.49 25.91
C GLY A 135 -39.03 18.46 27.02
N GLY A 136 -38.68 19.69 26.65
CA GLY A 136 -38.35 20.78 27.57
C GLY A 136 -37.20 20.41 28.50
N ILE A 137 -37.26 20.94 29.73
CA ILE A 137 -36.20 20.72 30.71
C ILE A 137 -36.12 19.27 31.21
N SER A 138 -37.24 18.55 31.21
CA SER A 138 -37.30 17.16 31.72
C SER A 138 -36.36 16.21 30.97
N THR A 139 -36.18 16.44 29.66
CA THR A 139 -35.28 15.63 28.83
C THR A 139 -33.81 15.90 29.16
N LEU A 140 -33.45 17.16 29.42
CA LEU A 140 -32.12 17.54 29.89
C LEU A 140 -31.81 16.93 31.26
N GLU A 141 -32.74 17.03 32.21
CA GLU A 141 -32.60 16.43 33.55
C GLU A 141 -32.42 14.91 33.48
N LYS A 142 -33.20 14.24 32.63
CA LYS A 142 -33.06 12.81 32.39
C LYS A 142 -31.69 12.46 31.83
N MET A 143 -31.22 13.15 30.79
CA MET A 143 -29.90 12.92 30.20
C MET A 143 -28.78 13.14 31.22
N VAL A 144 -28.84 14.22 32.01
CA VAL A 144 -27.85 14.52 33.05
C VAL A 144 -27.80 13.43 34.11
N ASN A 145 -28.96 12.91 34.53
CA ASN A 145 -29.04 11.83 35.52
C ASN A 145 -28.60 10.46 34.96
N GLU A 146 -28.69 10.26 33.64
CA GLU A 146 -28.27 9.02 32.95
C GLU A 146 -26.77 8.99 32.57
N LEU A 147 -26.10 10.15 32.51
CA LEU A 147 -24.65 10.23 32.27
C LEU A 147 -23.81 9.48 33.31
N PRO A 148 -23.97 9.68 34.64
CA PRO A 148 -23.14 8.99 35.64
C PRO A 148 -23.42 7.48 35.68
N THR A 149 -24.64 7.04 35.39
CA THR A 149 -24.97 5.61 35.35
C THR A 149 -24.40 4.92 34.11
N SER A 150 -24.37 5.62 32.97
CA SER A 150 -23.77 5.13 31.72
C SER A 150 -22.25 4.99 31.81
N LEU A 151 -21.59 5.83 32.61
CA LEU A 151 -20.15 5.79 32.83
C LEU A 151 -19.72 4.65 33.76
N ASN A 152 -20.57 4.23 34.69
CA ASN A 152 -20.33 3.08 35.58
C ASN A 152 -20.65 1.72 34.92
N ARG A 153 -21.29 1.71 33.75
CA ARG A 153 -21.71 0.49 33.05
C ARG A 153 -20.74 0.03 31.95
N ASN A 154 -19.81 0.88 31.50
CA ASN A 154 -18.74 0.54 30.55
C ASN A 154 -17.45 0.23 31.29
#